data_AF-A0A374AQE0-F1
#
_entry.id   AF-A0A374AQE0-F1
#
_cell.length_a   1.000
_cell.length_b   1.000
_cell.length_c   1.000
_cell.angle_alpha   90.00
_cell.angle_beta   90.00
_cell.angle_gamma   90.00
#
_symmetry.space_group_name_H-M   'P 1'
#
loop_
_entity.id
_entity.type
_entity.pdbx_description
1 polymer ?
#
loop_
_entity_poly.entity_id
_entity_poly.type
_entity_poly.pdbx_seq_one_letter_code
_entity_poly.pdbx_strand_id
1 'polypeptide(L)' 'MADYSKGFKRHVVTLWIKHNMSSNEISRSSGIDHKTLMKWYKRFYPEITGGGETKHEGLQWHYVGNCAGYHK' A
#
# COMPACT_ATOMS: atom_id res chain seq x y z
N MET A 1 -4.58 -1.78 16.26
CA MET A 1 -3.95 -1.46 14.95
C MET A 1 -2.91 -0.41 15.25
N ALA A 2 -1.61 -0.61 14.97
CA ALA A 2 -0.59 0.35 15.38
C ALA A 2 -0.91 1.76 14.85
N ASP A 3 -0.88 2.76 15.72
CA ASP A 3 -1.20 4.15 15.42
C ASP A 3 -0.05 4.84 14.69
N TYR A 4 0.11 4.49 13.41
CA TYR A 4 1.08 5.16 12.55
C TYR A 4 0.61 6.58 12.20
N SER A 5 1.50 7.56 12.38
CA SER A 5 1.25 8.96 12.03
C SER A 5 0.96 9.14 10.53
N LYS A 6 0.15 10.13 10.16
CA LYS A 6 -0.19 10.43 8.75
C LYS A 6 1.06 10.66 7.88
N GLY A 7 2.07 11.33 8.43
CA GLY A 7 3.35 11.58 7.74
C GLY A 7 4.11 10.30 7.42
N PHE A 8 4.17 9.35 8.37
CA PHE A 8 4.82 8.06 8.17
C PHE A 8 4.13 7.24 7.08
N LYS A 9 2.80 7.14 7.14
CA LYS A 9 2.00 6.42 6.12
C LYS A 9 2.25 6.97 4.72
N ARG A 10 2.29 8.30 4.58
CA ARG A 10 2.57 8.98 3.31
C ARG A 10 3.99 8.70 2.84
N HIS A 11 4.98 8.79 3.73
CA HIS A 11 6.38 8.55 3.40
C HIS A 11 6.59 7.13 2.84
N VAL A 12 6.04 6.11 3.50
CA VAL A 12 6.12 4.71 3.04
C VAL A 12 5.54 4.54 1.64
N VAL A 13 4.35 5.09 1.37
CA VAL A 13 3.71 4.99 0.04
C VAL A 13 4.49 5.77 -1.02
N THR A 14 4.99 6.96 -0.71
CA THR A 14 5.83 7.73 -1.63
C THR A 14 7.13 7.01 -1.96
N LEU A 15 7.80 6.44 -0.96
CA LEU A 15 9.05 5.72 -1.13
C LEU A 15 8.82 4.47 -1.99
N TRP A 16 7.72 3.77 -1.77
CA TRP A 16 7.32 2.65 -2.60
C TRP A 16 7.16 3.02 -4.08
N ILE A 17 6.40 4.08 -4.38
CA ILE A 17 6.17 4.56 -5.75
C ILE A 17 7.47 5.04 -6.40
N LYS A 18 8.29 5.83 -5.69
CA LYS A 18 9.52 6.41 -6.24
C LYS A 18 10.59 5.38 -6.56
N HIS A 19 10.68 4.32 -5.75
CA HIS A 19 11.70 3.28 -5.90
C HIS A 19 11.19 2.05 -6.69
N ASN A 20 9.93 2.07 -7.15
CA ASN A 20 9.30 0.97 -7.88
C ASN A 20 9.50 -0.41 -7.22
N MET A 21 9.52 -0.44 -5.88
CA MET A 21 9.79 -1.66 -5.12
C MET A 21 8.62 -2.63 -5.18
N SER A 22 8.86 -3.92 -4.92
CA SER A 22 7.77 -4.85 -4.68
C SER A 22 7.10 -4.61 -3.32
N SER A 23 5.84 -5.02 -3.18
CA SER A 23 5.09 -4.88 -1.94
C SER A 23 5.74 -5.65 -0.77
N ASN A 24 6.44 -6.75 -1.06
CA ASN A 24 7.22 -7.52 -0.08
C ASN A 24 8.47 -6.77 0.39
N GLU A 25 9.18 -6.09 -0.51
CA GLU A 25 10.39 -5.33 -0.16
C GLU A 25 10.06 -4.15 0.75
N ILE A 26 9.05 -3.34 0.42
CA ILE A 26 8.64 -2.22 1.27
C ILE A 26 8.03 -2.70 2.59
N SER A 27 7.30 -3.83 2.58
CA SER A 27 6.76 -4.45 3.79
C SER A 27 7.87 -4.85 4.77
N ARG A 28 8.91 -5.51 4.28
CA ARG A 28 10.10 -5.87 5.06
C ARG A 28 10.89 -4.65 5.52
N SER A 29 11.12 -3.69 4.61
CA SER A 29 11.88 -2.48 4.90
C SER A 29 11.20 -1.59 5.93
N SER A 30 9.87 -1.53 5.91
CA SER A 30 9.10 -0.64 6.79
C SER A 30 8.61 -1.35 8.06
N GLY A 31 8.73 -2.69 8.12
CA GLY A 31 8.22 -3.51 9.22
C GLY A 31 6.68 -3.57 9.29
N ILE A 32 6.00 -3.44 8.15
CA ILE A 32 4.55 -3.27 8.08
C ILE A 32 3.94 -4.37 7.25
N ASP A 33 2.84 -4.95 7.72
CA ASP A 33 2.10 -5.97 6.97
C ASP A 33 1.64 -5.46 5.61
N HIS A 34 1.76 -6.32 4.60
CA HIS A 34 1.33 -6.08 3.22
C HIS A 34 -0.11 -5.52 3.13
N LYS A 35 -1.05 -6.05 3.91
CA LYS A 35 -2.47 -5.60 3.87
C LYS A 35 -2.61 -4.17 4.38
N THR A 36 -1.82 -3.80 5.39
CA THR A 36 -1.80 -2.44 5.94
C THR A 36 -1.25 -1.46 4.90
N LEU A 37 -0.17 -1.83 4.23
CA LEU A 37 0.42 -1.06 3.14
C LEU A 37 -0.59 -0.84 1.99
N MET A 38 -1.33 -1.88 1.58
CA MET A 38 -2.36 -1.75 0.52
C MET A 38 -3.43 -0.71 0.88
N LYS A 39 -3.89 -0.69 2.13
CA LYS A 39 -4.89 0.27 2.59
C LYS A 39 -4.38 1.71 2.49
N TRP A 40 -3.12 1.94 2.84
CA TRP A 40 -2.51 3.26 2.75
C TRP A 40 -2.28 3.67 1.31
N TYR A 41 -1.79 2.77 0.48
CA TYR A 41 -1.62 3.02 -0.95
C TYR A 41 -2.93 3.44 -1.59
N LYS A 42 -4.03 2.70 -1.40
CA LYS A 42 -5.35 3.10 -1.94
C LYS A 42 -5.79 4.51 -1.51
N ARG A 43 -5.42 4.93 -0.30
CA ARG A 43 -5.78 6.26 0.24
C ARG A 43 -4.89 7.37 -0.30
N PHE A 44 -3.58 7.19 -0.22
CA PHE A 44 -2.58 8.24 -0.51
C PHE A 44 -2.14 8.27 -1.96
N TYR A 45 -2.36 7.20 -2.73
CA TYR A 45 -2.00 7.16 -4.15
C TYR A 45 -2.56 8.33 -4.96
N PRO A 46 -3.89 8.62 -4.96
CA PRO A 46 -4.42 9.77 -5.68
C PRO A 46 -3.88 11.11 -5.16
N GLU A 47 -3.57 11.20 -3.85
CA GLU A 47 -2.97 12.39 -3.23
C GLU A 47 -1.50 12.58 -3.66
N ILE A 48 -0.79 11.52 -4.05
CA ILE A 48 0.64 11.54 -4.41
C ILE A 48 0.82 11.65 -5.92
N THR A 49 0.02 10.95 -6.73
CA THR A 49 0.15 10.90 -8.19
C THR A 49 -0.76 11.89 -8.92
N GLY A 50 -1.57 12.67 -8.19
CA GLY A 50 -2.49 13.65 -8.79
C GLY A 50 -3.66 13.03 -9.56
N GLY A 51 -3.99 11.76 -9.29
CA GLY A 51 -5.12 11.06 -9.94
C GLY A 51 -4.77 10.32 -11.23
N GLY A 52 -3.49 10.25 -11.61
CA GLY A 52 -3.05 9.41 -12.73
C GLY A 52 -3.12 7.93 -12.35
N GLU A 53 -3.86 7.11 -13.11
CA GLU A 53 -3.92 5.66 -12.98
C GLU A 53 -2.61 4.98 -13.45
N THR A 54 -1.48 5.28 -12.82
CA THR A 54 -0.24 4.53 -13.05
C THR A 54 -0.33 3.22 -12.29
N LYS A 55 -1.00 2.23 -12.88
CA LYS A 55 -1.04 0.87 -12.35
C LYS A 55 0.39 0.41 -12.09
N HIS A 56 0.77 0.29 -10.81
CA HIS A 56 2.03 -0.31 -10.45
C HIS A 56 1.95 -1.77 -10.92
N GLU A 57 2.62 -2.10 -12.01
CA GLU A 57 2.68 -3.46 -12.55
C GLU A 57 3.15 -4.40 -11.44
N GLY A 58 2.24 -5.24 -10.94
CA GLY A 58 2.48 -6.10 -9.78
C GLY A 58 1.43 -5.97 -8.67
N LEU A 59 0.66 -4.87 -8.63
CA LEU A 59 -0.46 -4.71 -7.71
C LEU A 59 -1.78 -5.06 -8.40
N GLN A 60 -2.02 -6.36 -8.56
CA GLN A 60 -3.34 -6.83 -8.91
C GLN A 60 -4.30 -6.54 -7.74
N TRP A 61 -5.15 -5.52 -7.89
CA TRP A 61 -6.13 -5.06 -6.90
C TRP A 61 -7.14 -6.11 -6.41
N HIS A 62 -7.06 -7.34 -6.93
CA HIS A 62 -7.92 -8.47 -6.57
C HIS A 62 -7.91 -8.82 -5.07
N TYR A 63 -6.88 -8.45 -4.31
CA TYR A 63 -6.75 -8.88 -2.92
C TYR A 63 -7.41 -7.96 -1.86
N VAL A 64 -7.98 -6.82 -2.25
CA VAL A 64 -8.63 -5.88 -1.31
C VAL A 64 -10.15 -6.14 -1.17
N GLY A 65 -10.71 -7.08 -1.93
CA GLY A 65 -12.12 -7.48 -1.84
C GLY A 65 -12.42 -8.69 -0.96
N ASN A 66 -11.42 -9.51 -0.58
CA ASN A 66 -11.67 -10.82 0.05
C ASN A 66 -11.18 -10.97 1.50
N CYS A 67 -11.06 -9.89 2.27
CA CYS A 67 -10.84 -9.98 3.73
C CYS A 67 -12.15 -10.12 4.53
N ALA A 68 -13.22 -10.63 3.91
CA ALA A 68 -14.47 -11.02 4.56
C ALA A 68 -14.93 -12.36 3.96
N GLY A 69 -14.30 -13.46 4.38
CA GLY A 69 -14.64 -14.77 3.81
C GLY A 69 -13.61 -15.86 4.08
N TYR A 70 -13.24 -16.07 5.34
CA TYR A 70 -12.82 -17.40 5.78
C TYR A 70 -13.89 -17.92 6.74
N HIS A 71 -14.93 -18.50 6.16
CA HIS A 71 -15.83 -19.41 6.85
C HIS A 71 -15.63 -20.78 6.20
N LYS A 72 -14.99 -21.69 6.94
CA LYS A 72 -15.32 -23.10 6.93
C LYS A 72 -14.96 -23.68 8.28
#